data_AF-A0A1I1TGD6-F1
#
_entry.id   AF-A0A1I1TGD6-F1
#
_cell.length_a   1.000
_cell.length_b   1.000
_cell.length_c   1.000
_cell.angle_alpha   90.00
_cell.angle_beta   90.00
_cell.angle_gamma   90.00
#
_symmetry.space_group_name_H-M   'P 1'
#
loop_
_entity.id
_entity.type
_entity.pdbx_description
1 polymer ?
#
loop_
_entity_poly.entity_id
_entity_poly.type
_entity_poly.pdbx_seq_one_letter_code
_entity_poly.pdbx_strand_id
1 'polypeptide(L)' 'MRVVLFVKDPERGLSQLDDREWDSAMIASLEHVNYLTLHGQEYQTLEGKLNLDAGQLELLVVRMNNKTL' A
#
# COMPACT_ATOMS: atom_id res chain seq x y z
N MET A 1 2.71 11.61 8.10
CA MET A 1 2.84 10.30 8.77
C MET A 1 3.56 9.39 7.81
N ARG A 2 4.62 8.71 8.26
CA ARG A 2 5.35 7.76 7.44
C ARG A 2 4.44 6.59 7.06
N VAL A 3 4.38 6.26 5.77
CA VAL A 3 3.65 5.11 5.23
C VAL A 3 4.61 4.24 4.44
N VAL A 4 4.65 2.95 4.78
CA VAL A 4 5.42 1.92 4.07
C VAL A 4 4.46 1.01 3.32
N LEU A 5 4.66 0.89 2.01
CA LEU A 5 3.89 -0.01 1.16
C LEU A 5 4.66 -1.31 0.96
N PHE A 6 4.01 -2.43 1.25
CA PHE A 6 4.51 -3.77 0.94
C PHE A 6 3.62 -4.42 -0.10
N VAL A 7 4.22 -5.06 -1.10
CA VAL A 7 3.49 -5.94 -2.03
C VAL A 7 3.62 -7.38 -1.60
N LYS A 8 2.49 -8.08 -1.58
CA LYS A 8 2.43 -9.52 -1.54
C LYS A 8 2.43 -10.06 -2.96
N ASP A 9 3.56 -10.61 -3.37
CA ASP A 9 3.69 -11.36 -4.61
C ASP A 9 3.47 -12.87 -4.30
N PRO A 10 2.58 -13.57 -5.05
CA PRO A 10 2.30 -14.98 -4.78
C PRO A 10 3.50 -15.91 -5.04
N GLU A 11 4.45 -15.51 -5.89
CA GLU A 11 5.65 -16.29 -6.21
C GLU A 11 6.88 -15.81 -5.44
N ARG A 12 6.99 -14.49 -5.23
CA ARG A 12 8.19 -13.86 -4.65
C ARG A 12 8.04 -13.52 -3.16
N GLY A 13 6.85 -13.68 -2.59
CA GLY A 13 6.57 -13.35 -1.20
C GLY A 13 6.39 -11.85 -0.98
N LEU A 14 6.76 -11.37 0.21
CA LEU A 14 6.58 -9.99 0.62
C LEU A 14 7.79 -9.13 0.21
N SER A 15 7.57 -7.99 -0.42
CA SER A 15 8.62 -6.99 -0.70
C SER A 15 8.13 -5.56 -0.48
N GLN A 16 9.04 -4.66 -0.13
CA GLN A 16 8.73 -3.23 0.04
C GLN A 16 8.69 -2.54 -1.33
N LEU A 17 7.65 -1.74 -1.56
CA LEU A 17 7.46 -0.96 -2.79
C LEU A 17 7.84 0.51 -2.64
N ASP A 18 7.45 1.11 -1.52
CA ASP A 18 7.52 2.56 -1.32
C ASP A 18 7.54 2.87 0.17
N ASP A 19 8.16 4.00 0.52
CA ASP A 19 8.34 4.43 1.90
C ASP A 19 8.56 5.94 1.96
N ARG A 20 7.51 6.66 2.38
CA ARG A 20 7.50 8.13 2.39
C ARG A 20 6.49 8.70 3.37
N GLU A 21 6.63 9.99 3.64
CA GLU A 21 5.62 10.76 4.36
C GLU A 21 4.38 10.95 3.50
N TRP A 22 3.22 10.66 4.07
CA TRP A 22 1.91 11.03 3.55
C TRP A 22 1.34 12.18 4.36
N ASP A 23 0.69 13.12 3.67
CA ASP A 23 -0.03 14.21 4.33
C ASP A 23 -1.34 13.72 4.96
N SER A 24 -2.00 14.59 5.73
CA SER A 24 -3.24 14.26 6.42
C SER A 24 -4.39 13.91 5.47
N ALA A 25 -4.44 14.49 4.27
CA ALA A 25 -5.49 14.21 3.30
C ALA A 25 -5.31 12.82 2.67
N MET A 26 -4.07 12.45 2.35
CA MET A 26 -3.71 11.11 1.88
C MET A 26 -4.03 10.04 2.94
N ILE A 27 -3.70 10.30 4.21
CA ILE A 27 -4.04 9.37 5.31
C ILE A 27 -5.56 9.24 5.47
N ALA A 28 -6.31 10.34 5.52
CA ALA A 28 -7.77 10.30 5.65
C ALA A 28 -8.44 9.56 4.48
N SER A 29 -7.86 9.64 3.28
CA SER A 29 -8.39 8.93 2.10
C SER A 29 -8.34 7.40 2.25
N LEU A 30 -7.46 6.86 3.09
CA LEU A 30 -7.34 5.41 3.33
C LEU A 30 -8.61 4.79 3.92
N GLU A 31 -9.47 5.57 4.57
CA GLU A 31 -10.75 5.09 5.09
C GLU A 31 -11.73 4.65 3.97
N HIS A 32 -11.48 5.07 2.73
CA HIS A 32 -12.39 4.87 1.61
C HIS A 32 -11.76 4.26 0.36
N VAL A 33 -10.44 4.14 0.29
CA VAL A 33 -9.76 3.62 -0.91
C VAL A 33 -9.51 2.12 -0.83
N ASN A 34 -9.92 1.40 -1.88
CA ASN A 34 -9.61 -0.02 -2.05
C ASN A 34 -8.37 -0.26 -2.93
N TYR A 35 -7.98 0.75 -3.70
CA TYR A 35 -6.90 0.67 -4.70
C TYR A 35 -5.98 1.89 -4.59
N LEU A 36 -4.71 1.67 -4.89
CA LEU A 36 -3.65 2.68 -4.91
C LEU A 36 -2.89 2.59 -6.23
N THR A 37 -2.48 3.74 -6.77
CA THR A 37 -1.63 3.78 -7.96
C THR A 37 -0.24 4.27 -7.58
N LEU A 38 0.78 3.50 -7.92
CA LEU A 38 2.19 3.83 -7.70
C LEU A 38 2.98 3.57 -8.98
N HIS A 39 3.66 4.59 -9.49
CA HIS A 39 4.44 4.53 -10.75
C HIS A 39 3.64 4.00 -11.95
N GLY A 40 2.35 4.35 -12.04
CA GLY A 40 1.45 3.90 -13.11
C GLY A 40 0.96 2.45 -12.98
N GLN A 41 1.32 1.74 -11.91
CA GLN A 41 0.80 0.42 -11.59
C GLN A 41 -0.28 0.55 -10.50
N GLU A 42 -1.43 -0.06 -10.75
CA GLU A 42 -2.50 -0.17 -9.76
C GLU A 42 -2.28 -1.37 -8.83
N TYR A 43 -2.61 -1.17 -7.56
CA TYR A 43 -2.53 -2.17 -6.51
C TYR A 43 -3.83 -2.17 -5.71
N GLN A 44 -4.32 -3.36 -5.34
CA GLN A 44 -5.42 -3.50 -4.41
C GLN A 44 -4.88 -3.54 -2.99
N THR A 45 -5.47 -2.76 -2.09
CA THR A 45 -5.19 -2.80 -0.65
C THR A 45 -5.75 -4.09 -0.04
N LEU A 46 -4.99 -4.72 0.85
CA LEU A 46 -5.41 -5.92 1.58
C LEU A 46 -5.56 -5.64 3.08
N GLU A 47 -4.56 -5.03 3.69
CA GLU A 47 -4.50 -4.83 5.13
C GLU A 47 -3.68 -3.59 5.46
N GLY A 48 -4.08 -2.86 6.50
CA GLY A 48 -3.29 -1.81 7.12
C GLY A 48 -2.86 -2.22 8.52
N LYS A 49 -1.56 -2.05 8.82
CA LYS A 49 -0.98 -2.30 10.13
C LYS A 49 -0.38 -1.02 10.67
N LEU A 50 -0.91 -0.52 11.78
CA LEU A 50 -0.27 0.57 12.53
C LEU A 50 0.90 0.00 13.33
N ASN A 51 2.13 0.30 12.93
CA ASN A 51 3.33 -0.09 13.66
C ASN A 51 3.68 1.00 14.68
N LEU A 52 3.29 0.79 15.94
CA LEU A 52 3.49 1.75 17.02
C LEU A 52 4.97 1.92 17.41
N ASP A 53 5.76 0.84 17.32
CA ASP A 53 7.18 0.89 17.68
C ASP A 53 7.98 1.74 16.69
N ALA A 54 7.63 1.65 15.41
CA ALA A 54 8.26 2.45 14.34
C ALA A 54 7.55 3.78 14.07
N GLY A 55 6.37 4.01 14.65
CA GLY A 55 5.57 5.23 14.43
C GLY A 55 5.08 5.40 12.99
N GLN A 56 4.83 4.30 12.27
CA GLN A 56 4.48 4.31 10.85
C GLN A 56 3.25 3.45 10.55
N LEU A 57 2.55 3.78 9.46
CA LEU A 57 1.51 2.92 8.90
C LEU A 57 2.13 2.01 7.84
N GLU A 58 1.85 0.73 7.91
CA GLU A 58 2.26 -0.24 6.90
C GLU A 58 1.02 -0.70 6.13
N LEU A 59 1.08 -0.65 4.80
CA LEU A 59 -0.01 -1.05 3.93
C LEU A 59 0.44 -2.26 3.11
N LEU A 60 -0.31 -3.36 3.22
CA LEU A 60 -0.14 -4.54 2.40
C LEU A 60 -1.02 -4.43 1.16
N VAL A 61 -0.42 -4.62 0.00
CA VAL A 61 -1.12 -4.55 -1.29
C VAL A 61 -0.80 -5.76 -2.18
N VAL A 62 -1.65 -6.00 -3.17
CA VAL A 62 -1.39 -6.95 -4.27
C VAL A 62 -1.44 -6.23 -5.60
N ARG A 63 -0.57 -6.61 -6.54
CA ARG A 63 -0.53 -6.00 -7.87
C ARG A 63 -1.80 -6.37 -8.64
N MET A 64 -2.47 -5.37 -9.19
CA MET A 64 -3.55 -5.59 -10.15
C MET A 64 -2.95 -5.80 -11.54
N ASN A 65 -3.07 -7.02 -12.05
CA ASN A 65 -2.80 -7.26 -13.45
C ASN A 65 -4.06 -6.82 -14.21
N ASN A 66 -3.94 -5.81 -15.09
CA ASN A 66 -4.96 -5.52 -16.08
C ASN A 66 -5.12 -6.75 -16.98
N LYS A 67 -5.89 -7.74 -16.54
CA LYS A 67 -6.50 -8.70 -17.47
C LYS A 67 -7.58 -7.91 -18.18
N THR A 68 -7.25 -7.42 -19.37
CA THR A 68 -8.28 -7.24 -20.40
C THR A 68 -8.98 -8.60 -20.50
N LEU A 69 -10.23 -8.65 -20.04
CA LEU A 69 -11.11 -9.79 -20.26
C LEU A 69 -11.29 -10.02 -21.77
#